data_AF-A0A965MXP7-F1
#
_entry.id   AF-A0A965MXP7-F1
#
_cell.length_a   1.000
_cell.length_b   1.000
_cell.length_c   1.000
_cell.angle_alpha   90.00
_cell.angle_beta   90.00
_cell.angle_gamma   90.00
#
_symmetry.space_group_name_H-M   'P 1'
#
loop_
_entity.id
_entity.type
_entity.pdbx_description
1 polymer ?
#
loop_
_entity_poly.entity_id
_entity_poly.type
_entity_poly.pdbx_seq_one_letter_code
_entity_poly.pdbx_strand_id
1 'polypeptide(L)'
;MDQAASAAQSTDFLMDFDLIGNTYTVFNKMTFYENEPVARMLRDKAKAEVAKTLAGKPEILLTKAYEKLDQAYEKMKVGYTVICNNYLYQLVWNDSIAQKAKLDIFNAPTVNMQAFNATDLFKMSFVGKSTVTSLVTFKIGETRTQDQIINLQVKRTLDNALAKLQKKYVQFRPVSPIASVGPVTAQIGLKEGVEKGQSFEILEQGFNKLGLPVWKSIGKVSVDKKKPIWDNTAGAEATTFD
;
A
#
# COMPACT_ATOMS: atom_id res chain seq x y z
N MET A 1 -8.97 19.57 27.10
CA MET A 1 -8.80 18.10 27.21
C MET A 1 -9.85 17.56 28.18
N ASP A 2 -11.13 17.88 27.97
CA ASP A 2 -12.18 17.60 28.97
C ASP A 2 -13.46 17.05 28.31
N GLN A 3 -13.27 16.08 27.40
CA GLN A 3 -14.35 15.31 26.78
C GLN A 3 -14.03 13.80 26.74
N ALA A 4 -13.18 13.31 27.64
CA ALA A 4 -12.80 11.89 27.71
C ALA A 4 -13.38 11.18 28.94
N ALA A 5 -14.63 11.48 29.29
CA ALA A 5 -15.32 10.83 30.42
C ALA A 5 -16.77 10.42 30.10
N SER A 6 -17.09 10.13 28.82
CA SER A 6 -18.22 9.26 28.52
C SER A 6 -17.71 7.83 28.63
N ALA A 7 -18.08 7.13 29.70
CA ALA A 7 -17.79 5.71 29.85
C ALA A 7 -18.40 4.95 28.66
N ALA A 8 -17.57 4.54 27.70
CA ALA A 8 -17.99 3.66 26.62
C ALA A 8 -18.64 2.43 27.27
N GLN A 9 -19.92 2.17 26.98
CA GLN A 9 -20.54 0.95 27.45
C GLN A 9 -19.79 -0.22 26.84
N SER A 10 -19.66 -1.34 27.56
CA SER A 10 -18.96 -2.54 27.04
C SER A 10 -19.52 -3.04 25.70
N THR A 11 -20.72 -2.58 25.33
CA THR A 11 -21.42 -2.91 24.10
C THR A 11 -21.18 -1.93 22.94
N ASP A 12 -20.63 -0.75 23.19
CA ASP A 12 -20.36 0.26 22.16
C ASP A 12 -19.24 -0.22 21.22
N PHE A 13 -18.24 -0.92 21.77
CA PHE A 13 -17.18 -1.55 20.99
C PHE A 13 -17.72 -2.54 19.95
N LEU A 14 -18.79 -3.28 20.25
CA LEU A 14 -19.37 -4.26 19.32
C LEU A 14 -20.19 -3.60 18.22
N MET A 15 -20.66 -2.38 18.40
CA MET A 15 -21.36 -1.61 17.37
C MET A 15 -20.42 -0.65 16.64
N ASP A 16 -19.12 -0.71 16.91
CA ASP A 16 -18.14 0.23 16.39
C ASP A 16 -17.91 0.02 14.88
N PHE A 17 -18.64 0.80 14.07
CA PHE A 17 -18.52 0.81 12.62
C PHE A 17 -17.18 1.36 12.14
N ASP A 18 -16.57 2.26 12.90
CA ASP A 18 -15.32 2.89 12.50
C ASP A 18 -14.11 2.03 12.77
N LEU A 19 -14.16 1.18 13.80
CA LEU A 19 -13.08 0.25 14.09
C LEU A 19 -13.32 -1.10 13.41
N ILE A 20 -14.42 -1.78 13.71
CA ILE A 20 -14.66 -3.14 13.22
C ILE A 20 -15.04 -3.12 11.74
N GLY A 21 -15.89 -2.18 11.33
CA GLY A 21 -16.30 -2.03 9.92
C GLY A 21 -15.17 -1.64 8.97
N ASN A 22 -14.10 -1.01 9.49
CA ASN A 22 -12.87 -0.72 8.75
C ASN A 22 -11.80 -1.82 8.89
N THR A 23 -12.23 -3.06 9.12
CA THR A 23 -11.34 -4.23 9.08
C THR A 23 -11.14 -4.73 7.66
N TYR A 24 -9.88 -4.82 7.23
CA TYR A 24 -9.50 -5.30 5.90
C TYR A 24 -8.56 -6.50 5.98
N THR A 25 -8.62 -7.35 4.97
CA THR A 25 -7.65 -8.44 4.76
C THR A 25 -7.07 -8.33 3.37
N VAL A 26 -5.73 -8.39 3.28
CA VAL A 26 -5.03 -8.38 1.99
C VAL A 26 -4.39 -9.75 1.78
N PHE A 27 -4.80 -10.42 0.70
CA PHE A 27 -4.13 -11.62 0.23
C PHE A 27 -3.12 -11.26 -0.85
N ASN A 28 -1.86 -11.68 -0.66
CA ASN A 28 -0.77 -11.42 -1.59
C ASN A 28 -0.32 -12.73 -2.22
N LYS A 29 -0.44 -12.84 -3.55
CA LYS A 29 0.10 -13.96 -4.33
C LYS A 29 1.33 -13.49 -5.09
N MET A 30 2.50 -13.94 -4.65
CA MET A 30 3.76 -13.67 -5.34
C MET A 30 4.13 -14.79 -6.29
N THR A 31 4.72 -14.42 -7.41
CA THR A 31 5.32 -15.37 -8.36
C THR A 31 6.66 -14.83 -8.80
N PHE A 32 7.65 -15.71 -8.85
CA PHE A 32 9.03 -15.40 -9.14
C PHE A 32 9.37 -15.94 -10.54
N TYR A 33 9.98 -15.09 -11.35
CA TYR A 33 10.42 -15.42 -12.70
C TYR A 33 11.89 -15.07 -12.84
N GLU A 34 12.62 -15.81 -13.66
CA GLU A 34 13.95 -15.36 -14.09
C GLU A 34 13.81 -14.04 -14.85
N ASN A 35 14.78 -13.15 -14.66
CA ASN A 35 14.72 -11.85 -15.30
C ASN A 35 14.91 -11.91 -16.81
N GLU A 36 15.75 -12.82 -17.32
CA GLU A 36 16.15 -12.79 -18.73
C GLU A 36 14.97 -12.84 -19.71
N PRO A 37 13.97 -13.74 -19.58
CA PRO A 37 12.82 -13.75 -20.50
C PRO A 37 12.00 -12.45 -20.45
N VAL A 38 11.81 -11.89 -19.26
CA VAL A 38 11.06 -10.64 -19.04
C VAL A 38 11.83 -9.44 -19.58
N ALA A 39 13.13 -9.35 -19.27
CA ALA A 39 14.03 -8.30 -19.73
C ALA A 39 14.16 -8.29 -21.25
N ARG A 40 14.21 -9.47 -21.88
CA ARG A 40 14.23 -9.63 -23.34
C ARG A 40 12.94 -9.10 -23.96
N MET A 41 11.78 -9.48 -23.44
CA MET A 41 10.48 -8.99 -23.91
C MET A 41 10.36 -7.46 -23.79
N LEU A 42 10.79 -6.89 -22.66
CA LEU A 42 10.76 -5.44 -22.44
C LEU A 42 11.70 -4.70 -23.40
N ARG A 43 12.92 -5.21 -23.60
CA ARG A 43 13.89 -4.67 -24.55
C ARG A 43 13.32 -4.66 -25.97
N ASP A 44 12.73 -5.77 -26.41
CA ASP A 44 12.24 -5.91 -27.78
C ASP A 44 11.03 -4.98 -28.03
N LYS A 45 10.12 -4.84 -27.06
CA LYS A 45 9.04 -3.84 -27.12
C LYS A 45 9.58 -2.41 -27.16
N ALA A 46 10.57 -2.10 -26.33
CA ALA A 46 11.19 -0.77 -26.31
C ALA A 46 11.90 -0.46 -27.63
N LYS A 47 12.63 -1.42 -28.22
CA LYS A 47 13.25 -1.27 -29.54
C LYS A 47 12.20 -1.04 -30.63
N ALA A 48 11.09 -1.76 -30.61
CA ALA A 48 9.99 -1.56 -31.55
C ALA A 48 9.36 -0.15 -31.43
N GLU A 49 9.21 0.38 -30.21
CA GLU A 49 8.68 1.72 -29.98
C GLU A 49 9.68 2.82 -30.39
N VAL A 50 10.96 2.62 -30.10
CA VAL A 50 12.05 3.50 -30.55
C VAL A 50 12.13 3.53 -32.09
N ALA A 51 11.98 2.40 -32.76
CA ALA A 51 11.96 2.32 -34.22
C ALA A 51 10.82 3.18 -34.82
N LYS A 52 9.63 3.15 -34.20
CA LYS A 52 8.49 3.97 -34.61
C LYS A 52 8.71 5.46 -34.37
N THR A 53 9.17 5.81 -33.16
CA THR A 53 9.35 7.21 -32.75
C THR A 53 10.53 7.91 -33.45
N LEU A 54 11.53 7.14 -33.88
CA LEU A 54 12.68 7.63 -34.64
C LEU A 54 12.59 7.34 -36.14
N ALA A 55 11.43 6.91 -36.64
CA ALA A 55 11.21 6.70 -38.07
C ALA A 55 11.52 7.99 -38.85
N GLY A 56 12.36 7.89 -39.89
CA GLY A 56 12.79 9.03 -40.72
C GLY A 56 13.87 9.93 -40.08
N LYS A 57 14.37 9.61 -38.88
CA LYS A 57 15.51 10.32 -38.25
C LYS A 57 16.85 9.66 -38.61
N PRO A 58 17.99 10.35 -38.41
CA PRO A 58 19.31 9.79 -38.67
C PRO A 58 19.55 8.45 -37.95
N GLU A 59 20.09 7.48 -38.68
CA GLU A 59 20.34 6.12 -38.21
C GLU A 59 21.24 6.09 -36.95
N ILE A 60 22.16 7.04 -36.82
CA ILE A 60 23.03 7.16 -35.64
C ILE A 60 22.26 7.40 -34.32
N LEU A 61 21.08 8.02 -34.38
CA LEU A 61 20.22 8.20 -33.21
C LEU A 61 19.54 6.88 -32.82
N LEU A 62 19.17 6.08 -33.83
CA LEU A 62 18.56 4.77 -33.63
C LEU A 62 19.56 3.79 -33.02
N THR A 63 20.78 3.73 -33.57
CA THR A 63 21.86 2.87 -33.05
C THR A 63 22.20 3.20 -31.61
N LYS A 64 22.41 4.49 -31.28
CA LYS A 64 22.67 4.92 -29.90
C LYS A 64 21.51 4.61 -28.94
N ALA A 65 20.27 4.71 -29.41
CA ALA A 65 19.11 4.35 -28.60
C ALA A 65 19.06 2.84 -28.33
N TYR A 66 19.35 2.01 -29.33
CA TYR A 66 19.43 0.56 -29.18
C TYR A 66 20.57 0.12 -28.26
N GLU A 67 21.76 0.71 -28.38
CA GLU A 67 22.88 0.45 -27.48
C GLU A 67 22.52 0.73 -26.02
N LYS A 68 21.82 1.83 -25.74
CA LYS A 68 21.33 2.14 -24.38
C LYS A 68 20.33 1.10 -23.87
N LEU A 69 19.42 0.64 -24.74
CA LEU A 69 18.47 -0.42 -24.40
C LEU A 69 19.17 -1.75 -24.15
N ASP A 70 20.23 -2.07 -24.90
CA ASP A 70 21.03 -3.27 -24.71
C ASP A 70 21.87 -3.21 -23.43
N GLN A 71 22.45 -2.06 -23.10
CA GLN A 71 23.11 -1.84 -21.82
C GLN A 71 22.14 -1.97 -20.63
N ALA A 72 20.90 -1.49 -20.79
CA ALA A 72 19.86 -1.68 -19.78
C ALA A 72 19.48 -3.17 -19.66
N TYR A 73 19.32 -3.87 -20.80
CA TYR A 73 19.06 -5.31 -20.83
C TYR A 73 20.13 -6.13 -20.11
N GLU A 74 21.41 -5.86 -20.36
CA GLU A 74 22.52 -6.58 -19.72
C GLU A 74 22.51 -6.44 -18.19
N LYS A 75 22.08 -5.30 -17.68
CA LYS A 75 21.91 -5.07 -16.23
C LYS A 75 20.65 -5.74 -15.70
N MET A 76 19.57 -5.73 -16.48
CA MET A 76 18.26 -6.22 -16.06
C MET A 76 18.11 -7.73 -16.18
N LYS A 77 18.84 -8.41 -17.07
CA LYS A 77 18.69 -9.85 -17.32
C LYS A 77 19.13 -10.74 -16.15
N VAL A 78 20.01 -10.24 -15.30
CA VAL A 78 20.53 -10.97 -14.14
C VAL A 78 19.57 -10.80 -12.96
N GLY A 79 19.21 -11.91 -12.32
CA GLY A 79 18.33 -11.93 -11.15
C GLY A 79 16.93 -12.43 -11.45
N TYR A 80 15.94 -11.94 -10.70
CA TYR A 80 14.56 -12.43 -10.78
C TYR A 80 13.53 -11.30 -10.68
N THR A 81 12.38 -11.52 -11.29
CA THR A 81 11.22 -10.63 -11.28
C THR A 81 10.20 -11.19 -10.31
N VAL A 82 9.69 -10.34 -9.41
CA VAL A 82 8.57 -10.67 -8.53
C VAL A 82 7.32 -10.01 -9.07
N ILE A 83 6.31 -10.80 -9.38
CA ILE A 83 4.96 -10.32 -9.66
C ILE A 83 4.09 -10.62 -8.44
N CYS A 84 3.56 -9.57 -7.80
CA CYS A 84 2.68 -9.68 -6.66
C CYS A 84 1.26 -9.25 -7.04
N ASN A 85 0.33 -10.20 -7.00
CA ASN A 85 -1.10 -9.95 -7.18
C ASN A 85 -1.75 -9.81 -5.81
N ASN A 86 -2.39 -8.67 -5.58
CA ASN A 86 -2.93 -8.29 -4.29
C ASN A 86 -4.45 -8.25 -4.38
N TYR A 87 -5.11 -8.88 -3.44
CA TYR A 87 -6.56 -8.96 -3.35
C TYR A 87 -7.00 -8.36 -2.03
N LEU A 88 -7.79 -7.30 -2.10
CA LEU A 88 -8.30 -6.57 -0.95
C LEU A 88 -9.72 -7.06 -0.65
N TYR A 89 -9.92 -7.44 0.60
CA TYR A 89 -11.22 -7.80 1.16
C TYR A 89 -11.53 -6.92 2.37
N GLN A 90 -12.81 -6.65 2.61
CA GLN A 90 -13.30 -5.92 3.77
C GLN A 90 -14.29 -6.78 4.55
N LEU A 91 -14.24 -6.72 5.87
CA LEU A 91 -15.23 -7.36 6.73
C LEU A 91 -16.61 -6.74 6.47
N VAL A 92 -17.61 -7.57 6.20
CA VAL A 92 -19.00 -7.11 6.13
C VAL A 92 -19.49 -6.89 7.55
N TRP A 93 -19.61 -5.62 7.94
CA TRP A 93 -20.08 -5.20 9.26
C TRP A 93 -21.25 -4.24 9.13
N ASN A 94 -22.40 -4.58 9.72
CA ASN A 94 -23.60 -3.74 9.77
C ASN A 94 -24.35 -3.97 11.09
N ASP A 95 -25.35 -3.14 11.38
CA ASP A 95 -26.13 -3.19 12.63
C ASP A 95 -26.66 -4.61 12.95
N SER A 96 -27.20 -5.29 11.94
CA SER A 96 -27.77 -6.64 12.13
C SER A 96 -26.70 -7.66 12.48
N ILE A 97 -25.54 -7.57 11.83
CA ILE A 97 -24.40 -8.44 12.11
C ILE A 97 -23.85 -8.18 13.52
N ALA A 98 -23.66 -6.91 13.88
CA ALA A 98 -23.16 -6.52 15.20
C ALA A 98 -24.10 -6.97 16.33
N GLN A 99 -25.42 -6.83 16.14
CA GLN A 99 -26.42 -7.30 17.10
C GLN A 99 -26.39 -8.82 17.28
N LYS A 100 -26.30 -9.59 16.20
CA LYS A 100 -26.19 -11.05 16.29
C LYS A 100 -24.89 -11.49 16.97
N ALA A 101 -23.77 -10.87 16.61
CA ALA A 101 -22.49 -11.15 17.28
C ALA A 101 -22.58 -10.88 18.79
N LYS A 102 -23.21 -9.76 19.18
CA LYS A 102 -23.46 -9.45 20.59
C LYS A 102 -24.32 -10.50 21.28
N LEU A 103 -25.45 -10.87 20.70
CA LEU A 103 -26.44 -11.75 21.33
C LEU A 103 -26.00 -13.22 21.38
N ASP A 104 -25.32 -13.69 20.34
CA ASP A 104 -25.05 -15.12 20.18
C ASP A 104 -23.64 -15.50 20.65
N ILE A 105 -22.68 -14.55 20.57
CA ILE A 105 -21.25 -14.81 20.78
C ILE A 105 -20.72 -14.08 22.02
N PHE A 106 -21.03 -12.80 22.18
CA PHE A 106 -20.43 -11.92 23.18
C PHE A 106 -21.40 -11.50 24.31
N ASN A 107 -22.45 -12.28 24.56
CA ASN A 107 -23.52 -11.93 25.51
C ASN A 107 -23.18 -12.15 26.99
N ALA A 108 -22.02 -12.76 27.27
CA ALA A 108 -21.55 -13.12 28.60
C ALA A 108 -20.08 -12.68 28.79
N PRO A 109 -19.57 -12.64 30.04
CA PRO A 109 -18.17 -12.29 30.32
C PRO A 109 -17.16 -13.19 29.59
N THR A 110 -17.56 -14.41 29.26
CA THR A 110 -16.78 -15.36 28.45
C THR A 110 -17.40 -15.46 27.05
N VAL A 111 -16.53 -15.48 26.04
CA VAL A 111 -16.93 -15.66 24.63
C VAL A 111 -17.55 -17.05 24.46
N ASN A 112 -18.73 -17.12 23.83
CA ASN A 112 -19.32 -18.38 23.42
C ASN A 112 -18.57 -18.95 22.22
N MET A 113 -17.51 -19.71 22.48
CA MET A 113 -16.63 -20.30 21.46
C MET A 113 -17.33 -21.29 20.53
N GLN A 114 -18.39 -21.96 21.01
CA GLN A 114 -19.16 -22.89 20.19
C GLN A 114 -19.95 -22.12 19.12
N ALA A 115 -20.63 -21.03 19.51
CA ALA A 115 -21.29 -20.14 18.58
C ALA A 115 -20.29 -19.45 17.64
N PHE A 116 -19.15 -18.97 18.16
CA PHE A 116 -18.10 -18.33 17.36
C PHE A 116 -17.55 -19.26 16.26
N ASN A 117 -17.28 -20.52 16.57
CA ASN A 117 -16.70 -21.46 15.60
C ASN A 117 -17.73 -21.98 14.57
N ALA A 118 -19.02 -21.97 14.91
CA ALA A 118 -20.09 -22.45 14.02
C ALA A 118 -20.75 -21.35 13.19
N THR A 119 -20.48 -20.07 13.49
CA THR A 119 -21.16 -18.95 12.85
C THR A 119 -20.67 -18.71 11.42
N ASP A 120 -21.60 -18.34 10.53
CA ASP A 120 -21.29 -17.81 9.20
C ASP A 120 -21.35 -16.27 9.15
N LEU A 121 -21.50 -15.63 10.31
CA LEU A 121 -21.84 -14.20 10.43
C LEU A 121 -20.73 -13.27 9.89
N PHE A 122 -19.47 -13.64 10.09
CA PHE A 122 -18.32 -12.82 9.68
C PHE A 122 -17.90 -13.16 8.24
N LYS A 123 -18.40 -12.38 7.28
CA LYS A 123 -18.12 -12.57 5.84
C LYS A 123 -17.16 -11.50 5.35
N MET A 124 -16.31 -11.87 4.40
CA MET A 124 -15.40 -10.94 3.72
C MET A 124 -15.94 -10.59 2.34
N SER A 125 -16.11 -9.31 2.05
CA SER A 125 -16.47 -8.81 0.72
C SER A 125 -15.22 -8.48 -0.09
N PHE A 126 -15.19 -8.90 -1.36
CA PHE A 126 -14.10 -8.53 -2.26
C PHE A 126 -14.22 -7.07 -2.67
N VAL A 127 -13.21 -6.26 -2.33
CA VAL A 127 -13.14 -4.84 -2.68
C VAL A 127 -12.46 -4.64 -4.02
N GLY A 128 -11.37 -5.37 -4.26
CA GLY A 128 -10.69 -5.28 -5.54
C GLY A 128 -9.29 -5.87 -5.58
N LYS A 129 -8.62 -5.71 -6.72
CA LYS A 129 -7.27 -6.22 -6.97
C LYS A 129 -6.29 -5.17 -7.48
N SER A 130 -5.00 -5.39 -7.24
CA SER A 130 -3.90 -4.68 -7.88
C SER A 130 -2.75 -5.65 -8.19
N THR A 131 -1.88 -5.28 -9.12
CA THR A 131 -0.67 -6.04 -9.44
C THR A 131 0.53 -5.12 -9.35
N VAL A 132 1.57 -5.56 -8.66
CA VAL A 132 2.88 -4.89 -8.59
C VAL A 132 3.93 -5.82 -9.18
N THR A 133 4.81 -5.26 -9.99
CA THR A 133 5.96 -5.98 -10.55
C THR A 133 7.22 -5.30 -10.03
N SER A 134 8.14 -6.09 -9.52
CA SER A 134 9.45 -5.63 -9.03
C SER A 134 10.56 -6.42 -9.70
N LEU A 135 11.56 -5.73 -10.23
CA LEU A 135 12.74 -6.35 -10.83
C LEU A 135 13.87 -6.38 -9.80
N VAL A 136 14.41 -7.55 -9.52
CA VAL A 136 15.56 -7.70 -8.61
C VAL A 136 16.78 -8.03 -9.45
N THR A 137 17.73 -7.10 -9.48
CA THR A 137 19.03 -7.28 -10.13
C THR A 137 20.12 -7.41 -9.08
N PHE A 138 21.03 -8.36 -9.24
CA PHE A 138 22.20 -8.47 -8.38
C PHE A 138 23.29 -7.48 -8.86
N LYS A 139 23.81 -6.63 -7.97
CA LYS A 139 25.01 -5.84 -8.29
C LYS A 139 26.23 -6.73 -8.14
N ILE A 140 27.05 -6.82 -9.18
CA ILE A 140 28.36 -7.47 -9.11
C ILE A 140 29.22 -6.68 -8.12
N GLY A 141 29.58 -7.28 -6.98
CA GLY A 141 30.39 -6.67 -5.91
C GLY A 141 29.66 -6.27 -4.63
N GLU A 142 28.37 -6.60 -4.46
CA GLU A 142 27.62 -6.30 -3.23
C GLU A 142 27.99 -7.28 -2.09
N THR A 143 28.20 -6.77 -0.88
CA THR A 143 28.55 -7.56 0.33
C THR A 143 27.37 -8.28 0.97
N ARG A 144 26.14 -8.02 0.51
CA ARG A 144 24.92 -8.65 1.04
C ARG A 144 24.76 -10.05 0.48
N THR A 145 24.35 -10.99 1.33
CA THR A 145 24.05 -12.35 0.87
C THR A 145 22.83 -12.36 -0.04
N GLN A 146 22.73 -13.35 -0.93
CA GLN A 146 21.59 -13.51 -1.83
C GLN A 146 20.26 -13.54 -1.07
N ASP A 147 20.19 -14.23 0.08
CA ASP A 147 18.98 -14.32 0.92
C ASP A 147 18.58 -12.97 1.53
N GLN A 148 19.55 -12.13 1.91
CA GLN A 148 19.27 -10.78 2.42
C GLN A 148 18.69 -9.89 1.31
N ILE A 149 19.23 -9.98 0.10
CA ILE A 149 18.71 -9.28 -1.07
C ILE A 149 17.29 -9.75 -1.36
N ILE A 150 17.04 -11.06 -1.27
CA ILE A 150 15.71 -11.63 -1.52
C ILE A 150 14.69 -11.13 -0.50
N ASN A 151 14.99 -11.27 0.79
CA ASN A 151 14.08 -10.86 1.87
C ASN A 151 13.76 -9.36 1.83
N LEU A 152 14.77 -8.53 1.58
CA LEU A 152 14.59 -7.09 1.46
C LEU A 152 13.64 -6.73 0.31
N GLN A 153 13.81 -7.38 -0.85
CA GLN A 153 12.99 -7.09 -2.02
C GLN A 153 11.58 -7.63 -1.91
N VAL A 154 11.38 -8.77 -1.24
CA VAL A 154 10.04 -9.25 -0.90
C VAL A 154 9.31 -8.25 0.00
N LYS A 155 9.96 -7.74 1.05
CA LYS A 155 9.39 -6.70 1.94
C LYS A 155 9.00 -5.44 1.16
N ARG A 156 9.91 -4.93 0.33
CA ARG A 156 9.63 -3.76 -0.53
C ARG A 156 8.49 -4.00 -1.51
N THR A 157 8.39 -5.21 -2.06
CA THR A 157 7.30 -5.59 -2.96
C THR A 157 5.96 -5.60 -2.22
N LEU A 158 5.93 -6.08 -0.97
CA LEU A 158 4.75 -6.00 -0.10
C LEU A 158 4.36 -4.57 0.24
N ASP A 159 5.33 -3.73 0.63
CA ASP A 159 5.08 -2.31 0.93
C ASP A 159 4.48 -1.60 -0.31
N ASN A 160 5.07 -1.80 -1.49
CA ASN A 160 4.56 -1.25 -2.75
C ASN A 160 3.17 -1.81 -3.12
N ALA A 161 2.93 -3.10 -2.89
CA ALA A 161 1.63 -3.74 -3.09
C ALA A 161 0.55 -3.09 -2.24
N LEU A 162 0.85 -2.86 -0.95
CA LEU A 162 -0.04 -2.20 -0.02
C LEU A 162 -0.29 -0.75 -0.41
N ALA A 163 0.76 0.03 -0.67
CA ALA A 163 0.65 1.43 -1.11
C ALA A 163 -0.19 1.57 -2.39
N LYS A 164 -0.04 0.63 -3.35
CA LYS A 164 -0.85 0.63 -4.58
C LYS A 164 -2.32 0.34 -4.32
N LEU A 165 -2.65 -0.56 -3.38
CA LEU A 165 -4.04 -0.77 -2.96
C LEU A 165 -4.61 0.48 -2.28
N GLN A 166 -3.87 1.09 -1.36
CA GLN A 166 -4.28 2.30 -0.65
C GLN A 166 -4.54 3.45 -1.62
N LYS A 167 -3.64 3.70 -2.58
CA LYS A 167 -3.87 4.73 -3.62
C LYS A 167 -5.13 4.45 -4.44
N LYS A 168 -5.36 3.19 -4.81
CA LYS A 168 -6.44 2.79 -5.72
C LYS A 168 -7.84 2.79 -5.06
N TYR A 169 -7.95 2.38 -3.79
CA TYR A 169 -9.23 2.21 -3.11
C TYR A 169 -9.37 3.22 -1.97
N VAL A 170 -10.28 4.20 -2.12
CA VAL A 170 -10.47 5.32 -1.17
C VAL A 170 -10.73 4.83 0.24
N GLN A 171 -11.61 3.84 0.41
CA GLN A 171 -11.97 3.25 1.71
C GLN A 171 -10.80 2.58 2.44
N PHE A 172 -9.72 2.24 1.72
CA PHE A 172 -8.53 1.59 2.26
C PHE A 172 -7.35 2.56 2.43
N ARG A 173 -7.55 3.86 2.18
CA ARG A 173 -6.50 4.87 2.38
C ARG A 173 -6.25 5.08 3.87
N PRO A 174 -4.98 5.06 4.32
CA PRO A 174 -4.68 5.42 5.69
C PRO A 174 -4.96 6.91 5.92
N VAL A 175 -5.55 7.22 7.06
CA VAL A 175 -5.66 8.59 7.59
C VAL A 175 -4.51 8.78 8.57
N SER A 176 -3.70 9.81 8.36
CA SER A 176 -2.57 10.14 9.24
C SER A 176 -2.84 11.45 9.97
N PRO A 177 -2.61 11.50 11.29
CA PRO A 177 -2.76 12.74 12.04
C PRO A 177 -1.71 13.77 11.62
N ILE A 178 -2.10 15.04 11.66
CA ILE A 178 -1.17 16.15 11.45
C ILE A 178 -0.25 16.26 12.66
N ALA A 179 1.06 16.23 12.43
CA ALA A 179 2.09 16.30 13.46
C ALA A 179 2.53 17.75 13.76
N SER A 180 2.51 18.64 12.77
CA SER A 180 2.78 20.09 12.93
C SER A 180 2.00 20.86 11.86
N VAL A 181 1.72 22.15 12.12
CA VAL A 181 0.97 23.05 11.21
C VAL A 181 1.82 24.21 10.67
N GLY A 182 3.13 24.27 10.99
CA GLY A 182 4.04 25.30 10.49
C GLY A 182 5.47 24.82 10.34
N PRO A 183 5.84 24.09 9.28
CA PRO A 183 5.03 23.63 8.13
C PRO A 183 4.09 22.46 8.46
N VAL A 184 3.12 22.17 7.58
CA VAL A 184 2.26 20.98 7.72
C VAL A 184 3.11 19.71 7.56
N THR A 185 3.18 18.89 8.61
CA THR A 185 3.87 17.59 8.59
C THR A 185 2.94 16.47 9.07
N ALA A 186 3.17 15.26 8.58
CA ALA A 186 2.46 14.04 8.98
C ALA A 186 3.44 12.87 8.96
N GLN A 187 3.20 11.84 9.77
CA GLN A 187 4.05 10.65 9.87
C GLN A 187 3.71 9.64 8.75
N ILE A 188 3.92 10.05 7.50
CA ILE A 188 3.78 9.22 6.29
C ILE A 188 4.98 9.43 5.38
N GLY A 189 5.38 8.39 4.64
CA GLY A 189 6.61 8.40 3.87
C GLY A 189 6.57 7.51 2.64
N LEU A 190 7.75 7.05 2.21
CA LEU A 190 7.91 6.23 1.03
C LEU A 190 7.18 4.87 1.12
N LYS A 191 7.04 4.31 2.34
CA LYS A 191 6.31 3.05 2.56
C LYS A 191 4.84 3.14 2.20
N GLU A 192 4.20 4.29 2.48
CA GLU A 192 2.82 4.60 2.09
C GLU A 192 2.74 5.06 0.62
N GLY A 193 3.88 5.11 -0.08
CA GLY A 193 4.00 5.51 -1.47
C GLY A 193 3.87 7.02 -1.66
N VAL A 194 4.24 7.85 -0.68
CA VAL A 194 4.19 9.31 -0.84
C VAL A 194 5.14 9.75 -1.96
N GLU A 195 4.63 10.56 -2.89
CA GLU A 195 5.37 11.10 -4.03
C GLU A 195 5.53 12.63 -3.93
N LYS A 196 6.61 13.17 -4.53
CA LYS A 196 6.85 14.61 -4.55
C LYS A 196 5.74 15.35 -5.31
N GLY A 197 5.19 16.40 -4.71
CA GLY A 197 4.09 17.16 -5.30
C GLY A 197 2.74 16.45 -5.23
N GLN A 198 2.64 15.26 -4.62
CA GLN A 198 1.37 14.59 -4.39
C GLN A 198 0.49 15.44 -3.47
N SER A 199 -0.78 15.59 -3.83
CA SER A 199 -1.77 16.32 -3.03
C SER A 199 -2.56 15.37 -2.12
N PHE A 200 -2.82 15.84 -0.91
CA PHE A 200 -3.62 15.17 0.11
C PHE A 200 -4.73 16.11 0.58
N GLU A 201 -5.83 15.52 1.04
CA GLU A 201 -6.93 16.26 1.65
C GLU A 201 -6.68 16.43 3.14
N ILE A 202 -6.91 17.63 3.65
CA ILE A 202 -7.01 17.86 5.10
C ILE A 202 -8.44 17.53 5.48
N LEU A 203 -8.58 16.63 6.45
CA LEU A 203 -9.86 16.19 6.97
C LEU A 203 -10.09 16.78 8.37
N GLU A 204 -11.28 17.32 8.59
CA GLU A 204 -11.78 17.68 9.92
C GLU A 204 -12.73 16.58 10.40
N GLN A 205 -12.53 16.12 11.64
CA GLN A 205 -13.43 15.17 12.28
C GLN A 205 -14.66 15.90 12.80
N GLY A 206 -15.83 15.56 12.27
CA GLY A 206 -17.13 15.91 12.84
C GLY A 206 -17.84 14.66 13.37
N PHE A 207 -19.09 14.82 13.80
CA PHE A 207 -19.97 13.72 14.20
C PHE A 207 -21.32 13.84 13.52
N ASN A 208 -21.91 12.71 13.10
CA ASN A 208 -23.28 12.69 12.57
C ASN A 208 -24.32 12.71 13.71
N LYS A 209 -25.61 12.72 13.34
CA LYS A 209 -26.73 12.71 14.31
C LYS A 209 -26.75 11.50 15.25
N LEU A 210 -26.03 10.43 14.90
CA LEU A 210 -25.91 9.21 15.67
C LEU A 210 -24.64 9.19 16.54
N GLY A 211 -23.86 10.29 16.55
CA GLY A 211 -22.61 10.37 17.30
C GLY A 211 -21.44 9.64 16.64
N LEU A 212 -21.56 9.19 15.38
CA LEU A 212 -20.47 8.54 14.65
C LEU A 212 -19.57 9.59 13.98
N PRO A 213 -18.24 9.45 14.05
CA PRO A 213 -17.32 10.39 13.43
C PRO A 213 -17.49 10.41 11.90
N VAL A 214 -17.45 11.61 11.33
CA VAL A 214 -17.49 11.84 9.89
C VAL A 214 -16.35 12.75 9.51
N TRP A 215 -15.58 12.34 8.51
CA TRP A 215 -14.45 13.13 8.01
C TRP A 215 -14.89 14.05 6.88
N LYS A 216 -14.74 15.36 7.09
CA LYS A 216 -15.05 16.37 6.08
C LYS A 216 -13.76 16.96 5.52
N SER A 217 -13.62 16.98 4.19
CA SER A 217 -12.51 17.68 3.55
C SER A 217 -12.64 19.19 3.76
N ILE A 218 -11.63 19.80 4.37
CA ILE A 218 -11.57 21.25 4.66
C ILE A 218 -10.47 21.96 3.88
N GLY A 219 -9.61 21.23 3.17
CA GLY A 219 -8.52 21.82 2.41
C GLY A 219 -7.66 20.78 1.70
N LYS A 220 -6.63 21.26 1.00
CA LYS A 220 -5.64 20.42 0.33
C LYS A 220 -4.24 20.90 0.65
N VAL A 221 -3.34 19.95 0.82
CA VAL A 221 -1.89 20.19 0.97
C VAL A 221 -1.15 19.37 -0.06
N SER A 222 0.03 19.82 -0.47
CA SER A 222 0.87 19.11 -1.42
C SER A 222 2.25 18.89 -0.83
N VAL A 223 2.82 17.72 -1.07
CA VAL A 223 4.19 17.38 -0.65
C VAL A 223 5.18 18.34 -1.30
N ASP A 224 6.04 18.94 -0.49
CA ASP A 224 7.07 19.86 -0.97
C ASP A 224 8.03 19.14 -1.94
N LYS A 225 8.20 19.70 -3.14
CA LYS A 225 9.09 19.15 -4.18
C LYS A 225 10.56 19.29 -3.82
N LYS A 226 10.91 20.25 -2.94
CA LYS A 226 12.28 20.62 -2.58
C LYS A 226 12.82 19.85 -1.38
N LYS A 227 11.95 19.26 -0.54
CA LYS A 227 12.37 18.51 0.64
C LYS A 227 12.43 17.00 0.35
N PRO A 228 13.32 16.25 1.04
CA PRO A 228 13.29 14.80 0.98
C PRO A 228 12.01 14.28 1.65
N ILE A 229 11.48 13.17 1.14
CA ILE A 229 10.38 12.44 1.76
C ILE A 229 11.00 11.46 2.75
N TRP A 230 10.39 11.29 3.92
CA TRP A 230 10.85 10.34 4.92
C TRP A 230 10.89 8.92 4.34
N ASP A 231 12.06 8.29 4.35
CA ASP A 231 12.23 6.89 3.99
C ASP A 231 11.99 6.01 5.22
N ASN A 232 10.75 5.52 5.33
CA ASN A 232 10.30 4.57 6.35
C ASN A 232 10.17 3.14 5.79
N THR A 233 10.82 2.84 4.66
CA THR A 233 10.81 1.50 4.06
C THR A 233 11.71 0.53 4.82
N ALA A 234 11.42 -0.77 4.72
CA ALA A 234 12.28 -1.78 5.32
C ALA A 234 13.71 -1.70 4.75
N GLY A 235 14.70 -1.58 5.65
CA GLY A 235 16.12 -1.50 5.29
C GLY A 235 16.63 -0.11 4.90
N ALA A 236 15.83 0.94 5.11
CA ALA A 236 16.34 2.30 5.22
C ALA A 236 17.20 2.39 6.49
N GLU A 237 18.45 2.86 6.39
CA GLU A 237 19.22 3.17 7.59
C GLU A 237 18.56 4.33 8.33
N ALA A 238 18.64 4.33 9.66
CA ALA A 238 18.09 5.39 10.49
C ALA A 238 18.70 6.72 10.05
N THR A 239 17.96 7.48 9.24
CA THR A 239 18.36 8.83 8.89
C THR A 239 18.00 9.65 10.12
N THR A 240 19.00 9.93 10.97
CA THR A 240 18.87 10.88 12.06
C THR A 240 18.49 12.21 11.43
N PHE A 241 17.28 12.68 11.72
CA PHE A 241 16.87 14.04 11.41
C PHE A 241 17.40 14.91 12.55
N ASP A 242 18.51 15.60 12.31
CA ASP A 242 18.97 16.73 13.13
C ASP A 242 18.11 17.98 12.85
#